data_AF-W9C1Q4-F1
#
_entry.id   AF-W9C1Q4-F1
#
_cell.length_a   1.000
_cell.length_b   1.000
_cell.length_c   1.000
_cell.angle_alpha   90.00
_cell.angle_beta   90.00
_cell.angle_gamma   90.00
#
_symmetry.space_group_name_H-M   'P 1'
#
loop_
_entity.id
_entity.type
_entity.pdbx_description
1 polymer ?
#
loop_
_entity_poly.entity_id
_entity_poly.type
_entity_poly.pdbx_seq_one_letter_code
_entity_poly.pdbx_strand_id
1 'polypeptide(L)'
;MDRFFTVIATRVAWLVGRPFAFFAATLIIVIWGVTGPVFGYSDTWQLVINTGTTIITFLMVFVIQNSQNRDAAAMQAKLDELIRAQHDARNAFIGIEHLTDVQIDAIRAALEEEGRARGDHHKAAHASVERLLDRI
;
A
#
# COMPACT_ATOMS: atom_id res chain seq x y z
N MET A 1 -20.01 12.16 9.96
CA MET A 1 -19.61 12.51 8.58
C MET A 1 -18.82 11.39 7.91
N ASP A 2 -18.06 10.60 8.68
CA ASP A 2 -17.19 9.52 8.16
C ASP A 2 -17.91 8.54 7.24
N ARG A 3 -19.09 8.04 7.62
CA ARG A 3 -19.82 7.05 6.81
C ARG A 3 -20.23 7.58 5.43
N PHE A 4 -20.58 8.86 5.30
CA PHE A 4 -20.96 9.46 4.01
C PHE A 4 -19.73 9.66 3.11
N PHE A 5 -18.64 10.21 3.68
CA PHE A 5 -17.37 10.35 2.97
C PHE A 5 -16.83 8.99 2.53
N THR A 6 -16.82 7.99 3.43
CA THR A 6 -16.35 6.64 3.10
C THR A 6 -17.20 6.01 2.00
N VAL A 7 -18.53 6.18 2.00
CA VAL A 7 -19.39 5.64 0.92
C VAL A 7 -19.10 6.31 -0.42
N ILE A 8 -18.97 7.64 -0.45
CA ILE A 8 -18.64 8.38 -1.68
C ILE A 8 -17.23 8.01 -2.15
N ALA A 9 -16.23 8.08 -1.28
CA ALA A 9 -14.84 7.75 -1.60
C ALA A 9 -14.72 6.30 -2.10
N THR A 10 -15.41 5.35 -1.47
CA THR A 10 -15.42 3.94 -1.92
C THR A 10 -16.09 3.80 -3.28
N ARG A 11 -17.22 4.48 -3.52
CA ARG A 11 -17.93 4.45 -4.82
C ARG A 11 -17.09 5.08 -5.93
N VAL A 12 -16.44 6.21 -5.66
CA VAL A 12 -15.55 6.92 -6.60
C VAL A 12 -14.31 6.09 -6.87
N ALA A 13 -13.63 5.57 -5.85
CA ALA A 13 -12.48 4.68 -6.00
C ALA A 13 -12.84 3.43 -6.83
N TRP A 14 -14.00 2.84 -6.55
CA TRP A 14 -14.50 1.69 -7.28
C TRP A 14 -14.84 2.01 -8.75
N LEU A 15 -15.38 3.20 -9.03
CA LEU A 15 -15.66 3.62 -10.41
C LEU A 15 -14.38 3.88 -11.19
N VAL A 16 -13.44 4.62 -10.60
CA VAL A 16 -12.20 5.05 -11.25
C VAL A 16 -11.18 3.92 -11.39
N GLY A 17 -11.22 2.91 -10.51
CA GLY A 17 -10.36 1.73 -10.59
C GLY A 17 -10.72 0.73 -11.71
N ARG A 18 -11.81 0.93 -12.46
CA ARG A 18 -12.20 0.04 -13.56
C ARG A 18 -11.54 0.46 -14.88
N PRO A 19 -11.19 -0.51 -15.76
CA PRO A 19 -10.71 -0.22 -17.11
C PRO A 19 -11.63 0.74 -17.89
N PHE A 20 -12.94 0.69 -17.61
CA PHE A 20 -13.93 1.59 -18.21
C PHE A 20 -13.67 3.07 -17.90
N ALA A 21 -13.21 3.42 -16.69
CA ALA A 21 -12.91 4.81 -16.35
C ALA A 21 -11.72 5.36 -17.14
N PHE A 22 -10.73 4.52 -17.41
CA PHE A 22 -9.62 4.87 -18.29
C PHE A 22 -10.12 5.21 -19.70
N PHE A 23 -10.92 4.32 -20.31
CA PHE A 23 -11.50 4.58 -21.64
C PHE A 23 -12.38 5.84 -21.67
N ALA A 24 -13.19 6.07 -20.64
CA ALA A 24 -13.99 7.29 -20.53
C ALA A 24 -13.12 8.55 -20.42
N ALA A 25 -12.07 8.53 -19.59
CA ALA A 25 -11.13 9.64 -19.46
C ALA A 25 -10.37 9.90 -20.78
N THR A 26 -9.90 8.85 -21.45
CA THR A 26 -9.28 8.97 -22.78
C THR A 26 -10.24 9.57 -23.79
N LEU A 27 -11.50 9.14 -23.82
CA LEU A 27 -12.51 9.69 -24.72
C LEU A 27 -12.74 11.18 -24.46
N ILE A 28 -12.80 11.60 -23.19
CA ILE A 28 -12.92 13.02 -22.82
C ILE A 28 -11.73 13.83 -23.36
N ILE A 29 -10.51 13.33 -23.22
CA ILE A 29 -9.29 14.00 -23.73
C ILE A 29 -9.31 14.07 -25.27
N VAL A 30 -9.75 13.00 -25.95
CA VAL A 30 -9.87 12.99 -27.42
C VAL A 30 -10.92 14.00 -27.89
N ILE A 31 -12.10 14.03 -27.26
CA ILE A 31 -13.16 14.99 -27.59
C ILE A 31 -12.65 16.43 -27.38
N TRP A 32 -11.97 16.69 -26.26
CA TRP A 32 -11.36 17.99 -26.00
C TRP A 32 -10.32 18.38 -27.06
N GLY A 33 -9.46 17.45 -27.48
CA GLY A 33 -8.47 17.70 -28.53
C GLY A 33 -9.12 18.00 -29.88
N VAL A 34 -10.14 17.23 -30.27
CA VAL A 34 -10.85 17.42 -31.56
C VAL A 34 -11.69 18.69 -31.58
N THR A 35 -12.19 19.14 -30.44
CA THR A 35 -12.94 20.40 -30.33
C THR A 35 -12.02 21.62 -30.20
N GLY A 36 -10.73 21.45 -29.87
CA GLY A 36 -9.73 22.51 -29.77
C GLY A 36 -9.62 23.46 -30.98
N PRO A 37 -9.59 22.97 -32.24
CA PRO A 37 -9.55 23.81 -33.44
C PRO A 37 -10.75 24.74 -33.59
N VAL A 38 -11.94 24.33 -33.12
CA VAL A 38 -13.16 25.16 -33.14
C VAL A 38 -13.01 26.38 -32.22
N PHE A 39 -12.29 26.21 -31.11
CA PHE A 39 -12.01 27.26 -30.13
C PHE A 39 -10.64 27.92 -30.32
N GLY A 40 -9.93 27.64 -31.42
CA GLY A 40 -8.61 28.16 -31.72
C GLY A 40 -7.55 27.85 -30.66
N TYR A 41 -7.73 26.77 -29.88
CA TYR A 41 -6.90 26.44 -28.72
C TYR A 41 -6.67 27.63 -27.77
N SER A 42 -7.70 28.43 -27.52
CA SER A 42 -7.60 29.63 -26.67
C SER A 42 -7.10 29.35 -25.25
N ASP A 43 -6.58 30.38 -24.59
CA ASP A 43 -6.10 30.28 -23.20
C ASP A 43 -7.23 29.82 -22.26
N THR A 44 -8.45 30.31 -22.45
CA THR A 44 -9.61 29.87 -21.65
C THR A 44 -9.93 28.39 -21.90
N TRP A 45 -9.82 27.92 -23.14
CA TRP A 45 -10.05 26.51 -23.48
C TRP A 45 -9.04 25.58 -22.81
N GLN A 46 -7.76 25.96 -22.79
CA GLN A 46 -6.71 25.20 -22.11
C GLN A 46 -6.83 25.30 -20.58
N LEU A 47 -7.18 26.48 -20.07
CA LEU A 47 -7.36 26.72 -18.64
C LEU A 47 -8.44 25.79 -18.06
N VAL A 48 -9.59 25.66 -18.72
CA VAL A 48 -10.69 24.81 -18.24
C VAL A 48 -10.26 23.37 -18.03
N ILE A 49 -9.56 22.76 -18.99
CA ILE A 49 -9.14 21.36 -18.84
C ILE A 49 -8.03 21.20 -17.80
N ASN A 50 -7.10 22.16 -17.73
CA ASN A 50 -5.99 22.10 -16.79
C ASN A 50 -6.50 22.28 -15.36
N THR A 51 -7.31 23.30 -15.11
CA THR A 51 -7.94 23.56 -13.81
C THR A 51 -8.82 22.38 -13.40
N GLY A 52 -9.65 21.84 -14.30
CA GLY A 52 -10.51 20.69 -14.02
C GLY A 52 -9.72 19.44 -13.63
N THR A 53 -8.70 19.10 -14.42
CA THR A 53 -7.86 17.91 -14.17
C THR A 53 -7.06 18.07 -12.87
N THR A 54 -6.59 19.27 -12.56
CA THR A 54 -5.88 19.57 -11.30
C THR A 54 -6.79 19.35 -10.09
N ILE A 55 -8.02 19.88 -10.12
CA ILE A 55 -9.00 19.68 -9.04
C ILE A 55 -9.31 18.19 -8.88
N ILE A 56 -9.57 17.47 -9.97
CA ILE A 56 -9.85 16.02 -9.93
C ILE A 56 -8.66 15.27 -9.33
N THR A 57 -7.44 15.58 -9.76
CA THR A 57 -6.22 14.93 -9.26
C THR A 57 -6.03 15.21 -7.77
N PHE A 58 -6.25 16.44 -7.32
CA PHE A 58 -6.19 16.81 -5.91
C PHE A 58 -7.20 16.03 -5.07
N LEU A 59 -8.46 15.95 -5.53
CA LEU A 59 -9.49 15.13 -4.87
C LEU A 59 -9.12 13.64 -4.89
N MET A 60 -8.49 13.18 -5.98
CA MET A 60 -8.10 11.78 -6.14
C MET A 60 -7.04 11.35 -5.13
N VAL A 61 -6.13 12.24 -4.71
CA VAL A 61 -5.18 11.95 -3.62
C VAL A 61 -5.92 11.54 -2.35
N PHE A 62 -6.96 12.26 -1.95
CA PHE A 62 -7.76 11.90 -0.77
C PHE A 62 -8.54 10.60 -0.95
N VAL A 63 -9.09 10.37 -2.15
CA VAL A 63 -9.81 9.12 -2.46
C VAL A 63 -8.86 7.93 -2.39
N ILE A 64 -7.68 8.04 -2.99
CA ILE A 64 -6.64 7.02 -2.98
C ILE A 64 -6.17 6.79 -1.54
N GLN A 65 -5.86 7.84 -0.78
CA GLN A 65 -5.45 7.73 0.61
C GLN A 65 -6.52 7.05 1.48
N ASN A 66 -7.80 7.39 1.32
CA ASN A 66 -8.88 6.73 2.05
C ASN A 66 -8.98 5.24 1.69
N SER A 67 -8.86 4.88 0.41
CA SER A 67 -8.87 3.47 -0.01
C SER A 67 -7.65 2.73 0.55
N GLN A 68 -6.45 3.30 0.39
CA GLN A 68 -5.19 2.73 0.86
C GLN A 68 -5.18 2.57 2.37
N ASN A 69 -5.66 3.56 3.13
CA ASN A 69 -5.74 3.47 4.59
C ASN A 69 -6.66 2.34 5.05
N ARG A 70 -7.83 2.19 4.39
CA ARG A 70 -8.76 1.09 4.69
C ARG A 70 -8.17 -0.27 4.34
N ASP A 71 -7.52 -0.38 3.18
CA ASP A 71 -6.91 -1.63 2.73
C ASP A 71 -5.72 -2.01 3.62
N ALA A 72 -4.91 -1.04 4.07
CA ALA A 72 -3.83 -1.25 5.03
C ALA A 72 -4.34 -1.80 6.37
N ALA A 73 -5.38 -1.18 6.95
CA ALA A 73 -6.00 -1.66 8.18
C ALA A 73 -6.59 -3.08 8.04
N ALA A 74 -7.22 -3.37 6.90
CA ALA A 74 -7.72 -4.71 6.62
C ALA A 74 -6.60 -5.75 6.45
N MET A 75 -5.45 -5.37 5.89
CA MET A 75 -4.27 -6.23 5.84
C MET A 75 -3.70 -6.50 7.23
N GLN A 76 -3.56 -5.47 8.07
CA GLN A 76 -3.11 -5.60 9.46
C GLN A 76 -3.99 -6.57 10.24
N ALA A 77 -5.31 -6.39 10.21
CA ALA A 77 -6.24 -7.28 10.91
C ALA A 77 -6.16 -8.76 10.43
N LYS A 78 -5.91 -8.99 9.14
CA LYS A 78 -5.69 -10.35 8.61
C LYS A 78 -4.37 -10.94 9.09
N LEU A 79 -3.30 -10.14 9.17
CA LEU A 79 -2.00 -10.59 9.68
C LEU A 79 -2.07 -10.89 11.18
N ASP A 80 -2.76 -10.06 11.94
CA ASP A 80 -2.98 -10.27 13.37
C ASP A 80 -3.70 -11.60 13.63
N GLU A 81 -4.72 -11.92 12.81
CA GLU A 81 -5.39 -13.22 12.90
C GLU A 81 -4.47 -14.39 12.55
N LEU A 82 -3.60 -14.25 11.55
CA LEU A 82 -2.59 -15.27 11.22
C LEU A 82 -1.57 -15.47 12.34
N ILE A 83 -1.10 -14.39 12.98
CA ILE A 83 -0.20 -14.45 14.13
C ILE A 83 -0.91 -15.15 15.29
N ARG A 84 -2.14 -14.75 15.59
CA ARG A 84 -2.95 -15.32 16.67
C ARG A 84 -3.23 -16.81 16.48
N ALA A 85 -3.42 -17.25 15.24
CA ALA A 85 -3.73 -18.64 14.91
C ALA A 85 -2.49 -19.56 14.88
N GLN A 86 -1.28 -19.01 14.80
CA GLN A 86 -0.05 -19.78 14.69
C GLN A 86 0.59 -20.03 16.07
N HIS A 87 0.81 -21.31 16.41
CA HIS A 87 1.28 -21.71 17.75
C HIS A 87 2.67 -21.12 18.12
N ASP A 88 3.59 -21.06 17.16
CA ASP A 88 4.96 -20.59 17.40
C ASP A 88 5.14 -19.09 17.10
N ALA A 89 4.07 -18.39 16.71
CA ALA A 89 4.12 -16.96 16.46
C ALA A 89 4.02 -16.16 17.76
N ARG A 90 4.67 -14.99 17.78
CA ARG A 90 4.71 -14.13 18.96
C ARG A 90 3.52 -13.17 18.94
N ASN A 91 2.50 -13.44 19.76
CA ASN A 91 1.32 -12.56 19.89
C ASN A 91 1.64 -11.10 20.27
N ALA A 92 2.81 -10.84 20.86
CA ALA A 92 3.28 -9.48 21.13
C ALA A 92 3.50 -8.62 19.86
N PHE A 93 3.49 -9.24 18.66
CA PHE A 93 3.57 -8.55 17.37
C PHE A 93 2.22 -8.04 16.85
N ILE A 94 1.11 -8.43 17.48
CA ILE A 94 -0.21 -7.92 17.12
C ILE A 94 -0.30 -6.45 17.53
N GLY A 95 -0.69 -5.59 16.59
CA GLY A 95 -0.91 -4.16 16.86
C GLY A 95 0.36 -3.30 16.95
N ILE A 96 1.53 -3.80 16.52
CA ILE A 96 2.79 -3.04 16.58
C ILE A 96 2.78 -1.76 15.73
N GLU A 97 1.88 -1.63 14.77
CA GLU A 97 1.68 -0.43 13.95
C GLU A 97 1.25 0.81 14.75
N HIS A 98 0.82 0.63 16.00
CA HIS A 98 0.49 1.73 16.91
C HIS A 98 1.71 2.27 17.69
N LEU A 99 2.86 1.61 17.56
CA LEU A 99 4.11 2.05 18.18
C LEU A 99 4.76 3.17 17.37
N THR A 100 5.67 3.89 18.02
CA THR A 100 6.47 4.92 17.32
C THR A 100 7.46 4.27 16.35
N ASP A 101 7.86 5.01 15.31
CA ASP A 101 8.86 4.55 14.33
C ASP A 101 10.14 4.05 15.02
N VAL A 102 10.61 4.75 16.07
CA VAL A 102 11.79 4.38 16.86
C VAL A 102 11.61 3.02 17.54
N GLN A 103 10.42 2.75 18.07
CA GLN A 103 10.11 1.46 18.71
C GLN A 103 10.00 0.34 17.68
N ILE A 104 9.39 0.60 16.51
CA ILE A 104 9.28 -0.36 15.42
C ILE A 104 10.68 -0.73 14.90
N ASP A 105 11.56 0.25 14.70
CA ASP A 105 12.93 0.02 14.27
C ASP A 105 13.73 -0.78 15.29
N ALA A 106 13.55 -0.51 16.59
CA ALA A 106 14.19 -1.30 17.65
C ALA A 106 13.72 -2.76 17.64
N ILE A 107 12.41 -3.01 17.48
CA ILE A 107 11.84 -4.36 17.37
C ILE A 107 12.40 -5.07 16.13
N ARG A 108 12.48 -4.38 14.99
CA ARG A 108 13.04 -4.92 13.74
C ARG A 108 14.51 -5.28 13.89
N ALA A 109 15.32 -4.43 14.52
CA ALA A 109 16.73 -4.70 14.76
C ALA A 109 16.92 -5.93 15.65
N ALA A 110 16.15 -6.05 16.73
CA ALA A 110 16.19 -7.23 17.61
C ALA A 110 15.81 -8.53 16.87
N LEU A 111 14.79 -8.47 16.01
CA LEU A 111 14.38 -9.58 15.14
C LEU A 111 15.49 -10.03 14.18
N GLU A 112 16.17 -9.08 13.55
CA GLU A 112 17.27 -9.36 12.61
C GLU A 112 18.46 -9.99 13.35
N GLU A 113 18.76 -9.54 14.57
CA GLU A 113 19.80 -10.10 15.43
C GLU A 113 19.48 -11.54 15.87
N GLU A 114 18.26 -11.79 16.37
CA GLU A 114 17.78 -13.13 16.71
C GLU A 114 17.85 -14.09 15.52
N GLY A 115 17.44 -13.63 14.33
CA GLY A 115 17.49 -14.41 13.09
C GLY A 115 18.92 -14.80 12.70
N ARG A 116 19.88 -13.87 12.85
CA ARG A 116 21.31 -14.15 12.64
C ARG A 116 21.85 -15.16 13.64
N ALA A 117 21.58 -14.96 14.93
CA ALA A 117 22.02 -15.87 15.98
C ALA A 117 21.50 -17.30 15.78
N ARG A 118 20.22 -17.46 15.37
CA ARG A 118 19.61 -18.75 15.08
C ARG A 118 20.21 -19.41 13.83
N GLY A 119 20.54 -18.63 12.81
CA GLY A 119 21.24 -19.09 11.60
C GLY A 119 22.69 -19.53 11.89
N ASP A 120 23.39 -18.83 12.77
CA ASP A 120 24.77 -19.15 13.14
C ASP A 120 24.85 -20.38 14.05
N HIS A 121 23.91 -20.55 14.98
CA HIS A 121 23.77 -21.79 15.75
C HIS A 121 23.49 -23.01 14.86
N HIS A 122 22.69 -22.86 13.80
CA HIS A 122 22.42 -23.94 12.85
C HIS A 122 23.66 -24.28 12.00
N LYS A 123 24.44 -23.29 11.57
CA LYS A 123 25.73 -23.50 10.87
C LYS A 123 26.79 -24.15 11.77
N ALA A 124 26.86 -23.75 13.04
CA ALA A 124 27.80 -24.32 14.00
C ALA A 124 27.48 -25.79 14.36
N ALA A 125 26.19 -26.15 14.42
CA ALA A 125 25.74 -27.52 14.63
C ALA A 125 26.09 -28.41 13.43
N HIS A 126 25.88 -27.94 12.20
CA HIS A 126 26.29 -28.68 11.00
C HIS A 126 27.82 -28.87 10.90
N ALA A 127 28.61 -27.82 11.16
CA ALA A 127 30.07 -27.88 11.09
C ALA A 127 30.72 -28.76 12.18
N SER A 128 30.02 -29.02 13.28
CA SER A 128 30.49 -29.92 14.36
C SER A 128 30.10 -31.37 14.09
N VAL A 129 28.94 -31.63 13.48
CA VAL A 129 28.54 -32.97 13.01
C VAL A 129 29.43 -33.42 11.85
N GLU A 130 29.72 -32.56 10.89
CA GLU A 130 30.61 -32.85 9.75
C GLU A 130 32.03 -33.20 10.22
N ARG A 131 32.56 -32.45 11.20
CA ARG A 131 33.87 -32.75 11.85
C ARG A 131 33.90 -34.05 12.66
N LEU A 132 32.76 -34.53 13.14
CA LEU A 132 32.66 -35.80 13.85
C LEU A 132 32.53 -36.99 12.88
N LEU A 133 31.86 -36.78 11.75
CA LEU A 133 31.77 -37.78 10.67
C LEU A 133 33.10 -37.95 9.94
N ASP A 134 33.88 -36.88 9.76
CA ASP A 134 35.26 -36.94 9.21
C ASP A 134 36.26 -37.63 10.16
N ARG A 135 35.88 -37.88 11.43
CA ARG A 135 36.72 -38.55 12.44
C ARG A 135 36.40 -40.03 12.64
N ILE A 136 35.41 -40.58 11.93
CA ILE A 136 35.04 -42.00 11.92
C ILE A 136 35.49 -42.59 10.59
#